data_AF-A0A7M2SLP4-F1
#
_entry.id   AF-A0A7M2SLP4-F1
#
_cell.length_a   1.000
_cell.length_b   1.000
_cell.length_c   1.000
_cell.angle_alpha   90.00
_cell.angle_beta   90.00
_cell.angle_gamma   90.00
#
_symmetry.space_group_name_H-M   'P 1'
#
loop_
_entity.id
_entity.type
_entity.pdbx_description
1 polymer ?
#
loop_
_entity_poly.entity_id
_entity_poly.type
_entity_poly.pdbx_seq_one_letter_code
_entity_poly.pdbx_strand_id
1 'polypeptide(L)'
;MGNKETEQAGITHVMALERAAGRDPKDVRTSGLPYDVESSPRMIEVKAFSRCARSEVLPLEHRQVEAAKANPERFYLYVVDNLASIDGAAVGVRILYGEVLRAMIERSQPQITYWPTFRAAEYDQAERLY
;
A
#
# COMPACT_ATOMS: atom_id res chain seq x y z
N MET A 1 9.73 14.04 -0.45
CA MET A 1 9.54 12.77 -1.17
C MET A 1 8.20 12.76 -1.85
N GLY A 2 8.14 12.32 -3.11
CA GLY A 2 6.87 12.05 -3.79
C GLY A 2 6.23 10.74 -3.30
N ASN A 3 4.95 10.51 -3.66
CA ASN A 3 4.24 9.27 -3.31
C ASN A 3 5.00 8.01 -3.78
N LYS A 4 5.54 8.04 -5.00
CA LYS A 4 6.30 6.91 -5.58
C LYS A 4 7.58 6.59 -4.80
N GLU A 5 8.29 7.61 -4.31
CA GLU A 5 9.49 7.42 -3.51
C GLU A 5 9.16 6.84 -2.13
N THR A 6 8.05 7.28 -1.54
CA THR A 6 7.57 6.76 -0.24
C THR A 6 7.14 5.31 -0.36
N GLU A 7 6.38 4.97 -1.41
CA GLU A 7 6.00 3.60 -1.72
C GLU A 7 7.23 2.71 -1.90
N GLN A 8 8.19 3.12 -2.74
CA GLN A 8 9.42 2.37 -2.97
C GLN A 8 10.22 2.14 -1.68
N ALA A 9 10.35 3.16 -0.83
CA ALA A 9 11.03 3.04 0.45
C ALA A 9 10.31 2.05 1.39
N GLY A 10 8.98 2.08 1.41
CA GLY A 10 8.17 1.12 2.15
C GLY A 10 8.38 -0.33 1.70
N ILE A 11 8.33 -0.58 0.40
CA ILE A 11 8.58 -1.91 -0.19
C ILE A 11 9.98 -2.41 0.16
N THR A 12 11.01 -1.58 -0.05
CA THR A 12 12.39 -1.94 0.26
C THR A 12 12.55 -2.30 1.74
N HIS A 13 11.92 -1.54 2.64
CA HIS A 13 11.95 -1.82 4.07
C HIS A 13 11.26 -3.15 4.42
N VAL A 14 10.07 -3.41 3.88
CA VAL A 14 9.34 -4.67 4.10
C VAL A 14 10.14 -5.87 3.61
N MET A 15 10.72 -5.79 2.41
CA MET A 15 11.58 -6.87 1.89
C MET A 15 12.79 -7.13 2.79
N ALA A 16 13.41 -6.08 3.35
CA ALA A 16 14.53 -6.26 4.29
C ALA A 16 14.09 -6.97 5.58
N LEU A 17 12.92 -6.61 6.14
CA LEU A 17 12.35 -7.27 7.32
C LEU A 17 12.00 -8.73 7.07
N GLU A 18 11.37 -9.04 5.94
CA GLU A 18 11.03 -10.41 5.57
C GLU A 18 12.29 -11.26 5.38
N ARG A 19 13.34 -10.73 4.75
CA ARG A 19 14.66 -11.39 4.66
C ARG A 19 15.30 -11.62 6.03
N ALA A 20 15.28 -10.61 6.91
CA ALA A 20 15.83 -10.73 8.27
C ALA A 20 15.11 -11.81 9.09
N ALA A 21 13.84 -12.07 8.77
CA ALA A 21 13.06 -13.14 9.36
C ALA A 21 13.17 -14.49 8.62
N GLY A 22 14.18 -14.66 7.76
CA GLY A 22 14.53 -15.92 7.08
C GLY A 22 13.67 -16.26 5.87
N ARG A 23 12.93 -15.30 5.30
CA ARG A 23 12.11 -15.50 4.09
C ARG A 23 12.83 -14.98 2.83
N ASP A 24 12.31 -15.35 1.65
CA ASP A 24 12.80 -14.89 0.35
C ASP A 24 11.73 -14.02 -0.37
N PRO A 25 11.57 -12.75 0.04
CA PRO A 25 10.56 -11.86 -0.51
C PRO A 25 10.92 -11.38 -1.92
N LYS A 26 9.90 -11.24 -2.77
CA LYS A 26 10.00 -10.76 -4.15
C LYS A 26 9.04 -9.59 -4.36
N ASP A 27 9.54 -8.50 -4.94
CA ASP A 27 8.70 -7.39 -5.42
C ASP A 27 7.96 -7.85 -6.67
N VAL A 28 6.63 -7.83 -6.63
CA VAL A 28 5.74 -8.33 -7.70
C VAL A 28 4.77 -7.27 -8.21
N ARG A 29 4.99 -5.99 -7.90
CA ARG A 29 4.09 -4.89 -8.30
C ARG A 29 3.88 -4.79 -9.81
N THR A 30 4.87 -5.22 -10.60
CA THR A 30 4.78 -5.23 -12.08
C THR A 30 4.18 -6.51 -12.66
N SER A 31 3.82 -7.48 -11.83
CA SER A 31 3.37 -8.82 -12.27
C SER A 31 1.85 -8.94 -12.40
N GLY A 32 1.10 -7.85 -12.18
CA GLY A 32 -0.37 -7.83 -12.22
C GLY A 32 -1.05 -8.49 -11.01
N LEU A 33 -0.27 -8.91 -10.00
CA LEU A 33 -0.78 -9.50 -8.78
C LEU A 33 -1.49 -8.46 -7.89
N PRO A 34 -2.47 -8.87 -7.06
CA PRO A 34 -3.25 -7.95 -6.22
C PRO A 34 -2.56 -7.64 -4.89
N TYR A 35 -1.23 -7.66 -4.87
CA TYR A 35 -0.39 -7.36 -3.71
C TYR A 35 1.03 -7.02 -4.19
N ASP A 36 1.84 -6.41 -3.33
CA ASP A 36 3.12 -5.85 -3.74
C ASP A 36 4.31 -6.79 -3.56
N VAL A 37 4.30 -7.61 -2.51
CA VAL A 37 5.41 -8.50 -2.14
C VAL A 37 4.93 -9.93 -1.94
N GLU A 38 5.49 -10.88 -2.70
CA GLU A 38 5.35 -12.32 -2.44
C GLU A 38 6.45 -12.72 -1.44
N SER A 39 6.06 -13.25 -0.28
CA SER A 39 6.98 -13.73 0.76
C SER A 39 6.41 -15.02 1.34
N SER A 40 6.51 -16.10 0.56
CA SER A 40 5.78 -17.36 0.79
C SER A 40 5.80 -17.81 2.27
N PRO A 41 4.62 -18.12 2.85
CA PRO A 41 3.31 -18.23 2.20
C PRO A 41 2.53 -16.91 2.05
N ARG A 42 3.13 -15.77 2.43
CA ARG A 42 2.48 -14.46 2.55
C ARG A 42 2.37 -13.72 1.23
N MET A 43 1.17 -13.24 0.95
CA MET A 43 0.83 -12.25 -0.08
C MET A 43 0.72 -10.91 0.64
N ILE A 44 1.70 -10.02 0.48
CA ILE A 44 1.81 -8.79 1.27
C ILE A 44 1.48 -7.57 0.41
N GLU A 45 0.42 -6.86 0.77
CA GLU A 45 0.12 -5.51 0.32
C GLU A 45 0.77 -4.51 1.29
N VAL A 46 1.43 -3.47 0.76
CA VAL A 46 2.14 -2.47 1.57
C VAL A 46 1.46 -1.11 1.45
N LYS A 47 1.22 -0.47 2.60
CA LYS A 47 0.77 0.94 2.67
C LYS A 47 1.84 1.76 3.35
N ALA A 48 2.47 2.64 2.59
CA ALA A 48 3.64 3.40 3.02
C ALA A 48 3.28 4.86 3.31
N PHE A 49 3.70 5.35 4.47
CA PHE A 49 3.45 6.71 4.94
C PHE A 49 4.76 7.41 5.30
N SER A 50 4.92 8.64 4.83
CA SER A 50 6.10 9.46 5.16
C SER A 50 6.14 9.82 6.65
N ARG A 51 4.97 9.95 7.30
CA ARG A 51 4.77 10.25 8.72
C ARG A 51 4.04 9.09 9.42
N CYS A 52 3.66 9.26 10.67
CA CYS A 52 2.89 8.27 11.41
C CYS A 52 1.55 7.98 10.71
N ALA A 53 1.20 6.69 10.58
CA ALA A 53 -0.03 6.23 9.92
C ALA A 53 -1.22 6.12 10.89
N ARG A 54 -1.07 6.61 12.13
CA ARG A 54 -2.13 6.50 13.14
C ARG A 54 -3.36 7.28 12.68
N SER A 55 -4.49 6.58 12.61
CA SER A 55 -5.80 7.10 12.19
C SER A 55 -5.87 7.55 10.73
N GLU A 56 -4.84 7.27 9.92
CA GLU A 56 -4.88 7.50 8.48
C GLU A 56 -5.76 6.48 7.77
N VAL A 57 -6.27 6.86 6.60
CA VAL A 57 -7.01 5.94 5.73
C VAL A 57 -6.02 4.96 5.09
N LEU A 58 -6.40 3.68 5.05
CA LEU A 58 -5.65 2.62 4.39
C LEU A 58 -6.39 2.21 3.10
N PRO A 59 -6.18 2.90 1.96
CA PRO A 59 -6.92 2.61 0.74
C PRO A 59 -6.55 1.23 0.20
N LEU A 60 -7.56 0.39 -0.04
CA LEU A 60 -7.42 -0.90 -0.71
C LEU A 60 -8.21 -0.88 -2.01
N GLU A 61 -7.58 -1.33 -3.09
CA GLU A 61 -8.27 -1.55 -4.36
C GLU A 61 -9.24 -2.73 -4.25
N HIS A 62 -10.28 -2.74 -5.09
CA HIS A 62 -11.25 -3.83 -5.11
C HIS A 62 -10.58 -5.21 -5.23
N ARG A 63 -9.60 -5.36 -6.13
CA ARG A 63 -8.86 -6.63 -6.31
C ARG A 63 -8.07 -7.06 -5.08
N GLN A 64 -7.57 -6.12 -4.28
CA GLN A 64 -6.85 -6.40 -3.03
C GLN A 64 -7.83 -6.89 -1.96
N VAL A 65 -9.00 -6.25 -1.86
CA VAL A 65 -10.08 -6.69 -0.97
C VAL A 65 -10.54 -8.11 -1.31
N GLU A 66 -10.78 -8.40 -2.59
CA GLU A 66 -11.20 -9.74 -3.02
C GLU A 66 -10.10 -10.78 -2.78
N ALA A 67 -8.83 -10.44 -3.03
CA ALA A 67 -7.71 -11.32 -2.72
C ALA A 67 -7.59 -11.64 -1.22
N ALA A 68 -7.81 -10.63 -0.36
CA ALA A 68 -7.80 -10.80 1.09
C ALA A 68 -8.93 -11.70 1.59
N LYS A 69 -10.14 -11.56 1.05
CA LYS A 69 -11.30 -12.43 1.36
C LYS A 69 -11.07 -13.86 0.89
N ALA A 70 -10.49 -14.04 -0.29
CA ALA A 70 -10.24 -15.36 -0.86
C ALA A 70 -9.08 -16.11 -0.16
N ASN A 71 -8.13 -15.37 0.43
CA ASN A 71 -6.92 -15.93 1.03
C ASN A 71 -6.67 -15.39 2.45
N PRO A 72 -7.60 -15.53 3.41
CA PRO A 72 -7.53 -14.84 4.71
C PRO A 72 -6.32 -15.25 5.57
N GLU A 73 -5.81 -16.46 5.39
CA GLU A 73 -4.62 -16.97 6.11
C GLU A 73 -3.28 -16.55 5.48
N ARG A 74 -3.33 -16.06 4.24
CA ARG A 74 -2.14 -15.78 3.43
C ARG A 74 -2.01 -14.32 3.03
N PHE A 75 -3.09 -13.54 3.04
CA PHE A 75 -3.06 -12.13 2.69
C PHE A 75 -2.75 -11.25 3.91
N TYR A 76 -1.74 -10.41 3.79
CA TYR A 76 -1.28 -9.52 4.83
C TYR A 76 -1.27 -8.08 4.31
N LEU A 77 -1.66 -7.15 5.18
CA LEU A 77 -1.50 -5.72 4.95
C LEU A 77 -0.43 -5.18 5.89
N TYR A 78 0.69 -4.73 5.34
CA TYR A 78 1.80 -4.14 6.09
C TYR A 78 1.70 -2.62 5.98
N VAL A 79 1.42 -1.97 7.10
CA VAL A 79 1.42 -0.50 7.20
C VAL A 79 2.79 -0.06 7.68
N VAL A 80 3.52 0.65 6.82
CA VAL A 80 4.87 1.16 7.08
C VAL A 80 4.78 2.67 7.25
N ASP A 81 5.26 3.19 8.38
CA ASP A 81 5.12 4.61 8.71
C ASP A 81 6.43 5.24 9.19
N ASN A 82 6.46 6.57 9.23
CA ASN A 82 7.63 7.37 9.59
C ASN A 82 8.83 7.25 8.61
N LEU A 83 8.58 6.93 7.34
CA LEU A 83 9.63 6.76 6.31
C LEU A 83 10.46 8.01 6.01
N ALA A 84 9.94 9.20 6.32
CA ALA A 84 10.62 10.47 6.13
C ALA A 84 10.80 11.22 7.46
N SER A 85 10.88 10.52 8.60
CA SER A 85 11.01 11.18 9.90
C SER A 85 12.30 12.00 9.97
N ILE A 86 12.13 13.30 10.19
CA ILE A 86 13.23 14.25 10.42
C ILE A 86 13.63 14.25 11.91
N ASP A 87 12.71 13.81 12.78
CA ASP A 87 12.84 13.87 14.23
C ASP A 87 13.48 12.60 14.83
N GLY A 88 14.01 11.71 13.98
CA GLY A 88 14.68 10.47 14.40
C GLY A 88 13.73 9.35 14.85
N ALA A 89 12.42 9.46 14.57
CA ALA A 89 11.50 8.37 14.86
C ALA A 89 11.86 7.15 13.99
N ALA A 90 11.94 5.98 14.61
CA ALA A 90 12.22 4.74 13.89
C ALA A 90 11.07 4.42 12.91
N VAL A 91 11.42 3.89 11.74
CA VAL A 91 10.45 3.36 10.78
C VAL A 91 9.64 2.27 11.46
N GLY A 92 8.32 2.46 11.50
CA GLY A 92 7.39 1.53 12.13
C GLY A 92 6.76 0.61 11.10
N VAL A 93 6.49 -0.64 11.51
CA VAL A 93 5.64 -1.56 10.74
C VAL A 93 4.51 -2.07 11.65
N ARG A 94 3.29 -2.06 11.12
CA ARG A 94 2.11 -2.71 11.71
C ARG A 94 1.60 -3.75 10.73
N ILE A 95 1.40 -4.97 11.21
CA ILE A 95 0.93 -6.09 10.42
C ILE A 95 -0.55 -6.31 10.72
N LEU A 96 -1.39 -6.19 9.70
CA LEU A 96 -2.81 -6.53 9.76
C LEU A 96 -3.03 -7.82 8.96
N TYR A 97 -3.58 -8.84 9.61
CA TYR A 97 -3.86 -10.14 8.99
C TYR A 97 -5.00 -10.85 9.75
N GLY A 98 -5.51 -11.93 9.17
CA GLY A 98 -6.58 -12.73 9.77
C GLY A 98 -7.78 -11.88 10.19
N GLU A 99 -8.28 -12.11 11.40
CA GLU A 99 -9.47 -11.44 11.94
C GLU A 99 -9.39 -9.92 11.97
N VAL A 100 -8.21 -9.35 12.26
CA VAL A 100 -8.04 -7.89 12.32
C VAL A 100 -8.25 -7.26 10.95
N LEU A 101 -7.63 -7.84 9.91
CA LEU A 101 -7.78 -7.38 8.53
C LEU A 101 -9.20 -7.65 8.02
N ARG A 102 -9.74 -8.83 8.27
CA ARG A 102 -11.10 -9.21 7.87
C ARG A 102 -12.13 -8.23 8.43
N ALA A 103 -12.09 -7.98 9.74
CA ALA A 103 -13.03 -7.07 10.38
C ALA A 103 -12.89 -5.63 9.87
N MET A 104 -11.67 -5.18 9.51
CA MET A 104 -11.47 -3.87 8.88
C MET A 104 -12.14 -3.80 7.50
N ILE A 105 -11.97 -4.83 6.68
CA ILE A 105 -12.57 -4.93 5.35
C ILE A 105 -14.10 -4.99 5.43
N GLU A 106 -14.66 -5.78 6.34
CA GLU A 106 -16.13 -5.93 6.51
C GLU A 106 -16.82 -4.62 6.90
N ARG A 107 -16.13 -3.73 7.64
CA ARG A 107 -16.64 -2.41 8.01
C ARG A 107 -16.44 -1.35 6.92
N SER A 108 -15.67 -1.66 5.86
CA SER A 108 -15.38 -0.71 4.80
C SER A 108 -16.56 -0.58 3.84
N GLN A 109 -16.81 0.65 3.36
CA GLN A 109 -17.71 0.89 2.25
C GLN A 109 -16.89 1.22 1.00
N PRO A 110 -17.24 0.69 -0.18
CA PRO A 110 -16.58 1.07 -1.42
C PRO A 110 -16.66 2.58 -1.64
N GLN A 111 -15.52 3.20 -1.93
CA GLN A 111 -15.48 4.57 -2.44
C GLN A 111 -15.19 4.53 -3.94
N ILE A 112 -16.13 5.04 -4.74
CA ILE A 112 -15.96 5.16 -6.19
C ILE A 112 -15.29 6.51 -6.46
N THR A 113 -14.06 6.46 -6.99
CA THR A 113 -13.31 7.66 -7.39
C THR A 113 -13.03 7.60 -8.89
N TYR A 114 -13.32 8.69 -9.60
CA TYR A 114 -13.01 8.84 -11.02
C TYR A 114 -11.77 9.72 -11.17
N TRP A 115 -10.77 9.23 -11.91
CA TRP A 115 -9.54 9.97 -12.21
C TRP A 115 -9.47 10.26 -13.72
N PRO A 116 -10.22 11.24 -14.23
CA PRO A 116 -10.15 11.59 -15.64
C PRO A 116 -8.75 12.11 -15.97
N THR A 117 -8.17 11.60 -17.06
CA THR A 117 -6.96 12.21 -17.62
C THR A 117 -7.39 13.37 -18.51
N PHE A 118 -7.07 14.59 -18.10
CA PHE A 118 -7.25 15.74 -18.97
C PHE A 118 -6.09 15.77 -19.97
N ARG A 119 -6.36 15.55 -21.25
CA ARG A 119 -5.28 15.37 -22.24
C ARG A 119 -4.57 16.69 -22.47
N ALA A 120 -3.26 16.65 -22.70
CA ALA A 120 -2.45 17.85 -22.89
C ALA A 120 -3.04 18.80 -23.95
N ALA A 121 -3.44 18.28 -25.12
CA ALA A 121 -4.04 19.09 -26.17
C ALA A 121 -5.36 19.77 -25.77
N GLU A 122 -6.17 19.13 -24.93
CA GLU A 122 -7.43 19.71 -24.42
C GLU A 122 -7.14 20.73 -23.31
N TYR A 123 -6.14 20.47 -22.47
CA TYR A 123 -5.65 21.38 -21.44
C TYR A 123 -5.10 22.67 -22.05
N ASP A 124 -4.28 22.56 -23.11
CA ASP A 124 -3.67 23.70 -23.79
C ASP A 124 -4.69 24.61 -24.48
N GLN A 125 -5.85 24.06 -24.86
CA GLN A 125 -6.96 24.78 -25.49
C GLN A 125 -8.00 25.29 -24.49
N ALA A 126 -7.89 24.91 -23.21
CA ALA A 126 -8.88 25.28 -22.20
C ALA A 126 -8.88 26.79 -21.96
N GLU A 127 -10.07 27.34 -21.69
CA GLU A 127 -10.21 28.74 -21.31
C GLU A 127 -9.35 29.01 -20.07
N ARG A 128 -8.52 30.05 -20.17
CA ARG A 128 -7.57 30.41 -19.15
C ARG A 128 -7.91 31.81 -18.65
N LEU A 129 -8.39 31.88 -17.42
CA LEU A 129 -8.60 33.15 -16.74
C LEU A 129 -7.24 33.68 -16.25
N TYR A 130 -6.99 34.96 -16.48
CA TYR A 130 -5.87 35.73 -15.96
C TYR A 130 -6.36 36.77 -14.96
#